data_AF-A0A369S9Y0-F1
#
_entry.id   AF-A0A369S9Y0-F1
#
_cell.length_a   1.000
_cell.length_b   1.000
_cell.length_c   1.000
_cell.angle_alpha   90.00
_cell.angle_beta   90.00
_cell.angle_gamma   90.00
#
_symmetry.space_group_name_H-M   'P 1'
#
loop_
_entity.id
_entity.type
_entity.pdbx_description
1 polymer ?
#
loop_
_entity_poly.entity_id
_entity_poly.type
_entity_poly.pdbx_seq_one_letter_code
_entity_poly.pdbx_strand_id
1 'polypeptide(L)'
;MLLEDAVTVLSISVLYYQYFDHTNVYYLDSRLQSITGLYYLMAFLTPISIILAPKAEYLQKRLKVFRPGSGSSLVLATSLGSNVLLSQYLLSKGVLQEDYRFYLVGCIMMNYLILILLAVTHLIHRINAVASLLIGLFMIAILLYVAAWQYEIVAIMALLSFFVIAILAYITFMPKSFTIAEVVLISQGSSMFIFDVFISAMRMVYENEFFLNCIKNERHELTVVFQMLILWVVGIGVVLSPILMGLTSRSPASIMNNNYWSAAFYIGLTVFTFGLYLPVFTMLLRSNPIMWLLDFITLNSARIALICYWIFLVLIALYIVIWRNLYGSSSKIPAILIRKYFHVLVILIYFPGIYFDYRATYLASSVALALFLLAEFLRIFHIRPFGPWIHDHLQIFIDTRDSGIVILTHIYLLVGCALPLWLCQSTSVLNVTDNVALMYAGVMSLGIGDTFASLVGITIGKRRWPGNNRTLEGTAGSVLSMLLLYYLLWHIGGEKFIKFGGNWQTIIPAFIMTSLTEALTTQIDNLILPLVLYIHCTSKCLP
;
A
#
# COMPACT_ATOMS: atom_id res chain seq x y z
N MET A 1 20.47 1.80 -14.51
CA MET A 1 20.35 0.59 -13.65
C MET A 1 21.12 0.74 -12.36
N LEU A 2 22.46 0.92 -12.39
CA LEU A 2 23.29 0.92 -11.16
C LEU A 2 22.90 1.95 -10.07
N LEU A 3 22.41 3.15 -10.39
CA LEU A 3 22.13 4.19 -9.39
C LEU A 3 20.86 3.94 -8.55
N GLU A 4 19.80 3.42 -9.18
CA GLU A 4 18.52 3.12 -8.50
C GLU A 4 18.68 1.97 -7.51
N ASP A 5 19.36 0.91 -7.96
CA ASP A 5 19.70 -0.23 -7.12
C ASP A 5 20.68 0.21 -6.01
N ALA A 6 21.66 1.08 -6.30
CA ALA A 6 22.60 1.57 -5.30
C ALA A 6 21.93 2.41 -4.21
N VAL A 7 20.96 3.27 -4.53
CA VAL A 7 20.23 4.03 -3.49
C VAL A 7 19.28 3.15 -2.71
N THR A 8 18.64 2.18 -3.37
CA THR A 8 17.84 1.17 -2.67
C THR A 8 18.73 0.39 -1.69
N VAL A 9 19.88 -0.11 -2.14
CA VAL A 9 20.90 -0.78 -1.33
C VAL A 9 21.41 0.15 -0.22
N LEU A 10 21.65 1.44 -0.48
CA LEU A 10 22.14 2.39 0.52
C LEU A 10 21.09 2.67 1.59
N SER A 11 19.83 2.89 1.20
CA SER A 11 18.70 3.05 2.13
C SER A 11 18.57 1.84 3.03
N ILE A 12 18.65 0.64 2.44
CA ILE A 12 18.66 -0.65 3.14
C ILE A 12 19.89 -0.79 4.06
N SER A 13 21.07 -0.41 3.57
CA SER A 13 22.34 -0.56 4.31
C SER A 13 22.47 0.41 5.47
N VAL A 14 21.89 1.61 5.39
CA VAL A 14 21.85 2.58 6.50
C VAL A 14 21.00 2.05 7.65
N LEU A 15 19.87 1.42 7.35
CA LEU A 15 19.02 0.76 8.35
C LEU A 15 19.76 -0.41 9.00
N TYR A 16 20.44 -1.19 8.17
CA TYR A 16 21.25 -2.32 8.60
C TYR A 16 22.43 -1.91 9.50
N TYR A 17 23.17 -0.86 9.13
CA TYR A 17 24.30 -0.34 9.92
C TYR A 17 23.83 0.22 11.28
N GLN A 18 22.71 0.93 11.30
CA GLN A 18 22.16 1.52 12.52
C GLN A 18 21.66 0.46 13.52
N TYR A 19 21.13 -0.66 13.04
CA TYR A 19 20.79 -1.80 13.90
C TYR A 19 22.03 -2.36 14.63
N PHE A 20 23.14 -2.56 13.91
CA PHE A 20 24.36 -3.11 14.51
C PHE A 20 25.01 -2.21 15.56
N ASP A 21 24.96 -0.88 15.35
CA ASP A 21 25.54 0.09 16.29
C ASP A 21 24.84 0.06 17.66
N HIS A 22 23.52 -0.17 17.69
CA HIS A 22 22.74 -0.34 18.93
C HIS A 22 22.94 -1.71 19.60
N THR A 23 23.23 -2.77 18.84
CA THR A 23 23.37 -4.14 19.38
C THR A 23 24.74 -4.47 19.99
N ASN A 24 25.75 -3.61 19.82
CA ASN A 24 27.10 -3.83 20.39
C ASN A 24 27.15 -3.83 21.93
N VAL A 25 26.02 -3.63 22.64
CA VAL A 25 25.97 -3.48 24.10
C VAL A 25 25.46 -4.73 24.84
N TYR A 26 24.82 -5.73 24.20
CA TYR A 26 24.26 -6.88 24.94
C TYR A 26 24.38 -8.22 24.20
N TYR A 27 25.37 -9.04 24.56
CA TYR A 27 25.77 -10.27 23.85
C TYR A 27 25.09 -11.59 24.31
N LEU A 28 24.00 -11.57 25.07
CA LEU A 28 23.51 -12.80 25.76
C LEU A 28 22.01 -13.13 25.65
N ASP A 29 21.22 -12.45 24.78
CA ASP A 29 19.80 -12.76 24.64
C ASP A 29 19.51 -13.62 23.38
N SER A 30 18.84 -14.76 23.58
CA SER A 30 18.23 -15.60 22.53
C SER A 30 17.40 -14.81 21.51
N ARG A 31 16.83 -13.68 21.93
CA ARG A 31 16.12 -12.75 21.05
C ARG A 31 17.04 -12.15 20.00
N LEU A 32 18.23 -11.68 20.39
CA LEU A 32 19.18 -11.06 19.46
C LEU A 32 19.62 -12.04 18.35
N GLN A 33 19.75 -13.33 18.69
CA GLN A 33 20.07 -14.40 17.73
C GLN A 33 18.96 -14.59 16.69
N SER A 34 17.69 -14.48 17.07
CA SER A 34 16.57 -14.55 16.12
C SER A 34 16.54 -13.36 15.15
N ILE A 35 16.80 -12.15 15.65
CA ILE A 35 16.78 -10.92 14.84
C ILE A 35 17.97 -10.89 13.89
N THR A 36 19.16 -11.27 14.36
CA THR A 36 20.34 -11.40 13.51
C THR A 36 20.16 -12.46 12.41
N GLY A 37 19.49 -13.59 12.71
CA GLY A 37 19.12 -14.58 11.69
C GLY A 37 18.20 -14.01 10.60
N LEU A 38 17.14 -13.28 11.00
CA LEU A 38 16.22 -12.60 10.06
C LEU A 38 16.94 -11.54 9.22
N TYR A 39 17.84 -10.79 9.86
CA TYR A 39 18.69 -9.83 9.19
C TYR A 39 19.54 -10.49 8.09
N TYR A 40 20.22 -11.60 8.37
CA TYR A 40 21.05 -12.28 7.38
C TYR A 40 20.21 -12.74 6.18
N LEU A 41 19.02 -13.30 6.43
CA LEU A 41 18.08 -13.66 5.36
C LEU A 41 17.70 -12.46 4.50
N MET A 42 17.36 -11.33 5.12
CA MET A 42 17.04 -10.10 4.36
C MET A 42 18.25 -9.56 3.58
N ALA A 43 19.46 -9.65 4.14
CA ALA A 43 20.68 -9.20 3.48
C ALA A 43 21.00 -10.00 2.20
N PHE A 44 20.65 -11.29 2.14
CA PHE A 44 20.81 -12.12 0.94
C PHE A 44 19.79 -11.80 -0.17
N LEU A 45 18.64 -11.20 0.13
CA LEU A 45 17.64 -10.85 -0.88
C LEU A 45 18.19 -9.83 -1.89
N THR A 46 18.92 -8.84 -1.42
CA THR A 46 19.47 -7.74 -2.22
C THR A 46 20.39 -8.21 -3.36
N PRO A 47 21.49 -8.96 -3.10
CA PRO A 47 22.38 -9.41 -4.18
C PRO A 47 21.68 -10.36 -5.16
N ILE A 48 20.80 -11.25 -4.67
CA ILE A 48 20.02 -12.15 -5.54
C ILE A 48 19.09 -11.35 -6.45
N SER A 49 18.43 -10.32 -5.90
CA SER A 49 17.53 -9.44 -6.66
C SER A 49 18.27 -8.64 -7.72
N ILE A 50 19.49 -8.14 -7.43
CA ILE A 50 20.35 -7.45 -8.40
C ILE A 50 20.70 -8.39 -9.56
N ILE A 51 21.09 -9.64 -9.26
CA ILE A 51 21.44 -10.65 -10.27
C ILE A 51 20.22 -10.96 -11.18
N LEU A 52 19.02 -11.02 -10.61
CA LEU A 52 17.79 -11.36 -11.34
C LEU A 52 17.07 -10.15 -11.98
N ALA A 53 17.44 -8.91 -11.64
CA ALA A 53 16.80 -7.71 -12.14
C ALA A 53 16.78 -7.59 -13.69
N PRO A 54 17.87 -7.89 -14.44
CA PRO A 54 17.84 -7.87 -15.90
C PRO A 54 16.84 -8.89 -16.48
N LYS A 55 16.74 -10.05 -15.83
CA LYS A 55 15.81 -11.12 -16.25
C LYS A 55 14.37 -10.71 -16.01
N ALA A 56 14.07 -10.09 -14.87
CA ALA A 56 12.75 -9.54 -14.60
C ALA A 56 12.38 -8.45 -15.63
N GLU A 57 13.31 -7.57 -15.99
CA GLU A 57 13.07 -6.55 -17.02
C GLU A 57 12.79 -7.17 -18.40
N TYR A 58 13.55 -8.20 -18.77
CA TYR A 58 13.30 -8.97 -19.99
C TYR A 58 11.91 -9.63 -19.98
N LEU A 59 11.52 -10.26 -18.87
CA LEU A 59 10.20 -10.87 -18.72
C LEU A 59 9.08 -9.82 -18.78
N GLN A 60 9.26 -8.65 -18.15
CA GLN A 60 8.29 -7.56 -18.20
C GLN A 60 8.06 -7.07 -19.63
N LYS A 61 9.11 -6.99 -20.45
CA LYS A 61 9.03 -6.61 -21.86
C LYS A 61 8.43 -7.73 -22.73
N ARG A 62 8.74 -9.00 -22.43
CA ARG A 62 8.31 -10.16 -23.23
C ARG A 62 6.86 -10.58 -22.93
N LEU A 63 6.51 -10.66 -21.65
CA LEU A 63 5.18 -11.01 -21.18
C LEU A 63 4.31 -9.76 -21.29
N LYS A 64 3.51 -9.66 -22.35
CA LYS A 64 2.56 -8.55 -22.62
C LYS A 64 1.43 -8.38 -21.58
N VAL A 65 1.62 -8.95 -20.40
CA VAL A 65 0.73 -8.95 -19.25
C VAL A 65 1.14 -7.86 -18.25
N PHE A 66 2.40 -7.41 -18.25
CA PHE A 66 2.86 -6.32 -17.39
C PHE A 66 2.85 -4.98 -18.12
N ARG A 67 2.77 -3.88 -17.36
CA ARG A 67 2.91 -2.53 -17.88
C ARG A 67 4.34 -2.33 -18.41
N PRO A 68 4.52 -1.82 -19.65
CA PRO A 68 5.86 -1.47 -20.14
C PRO A 68 6.42 -0.32 -19.29
N GLY A 69 7.64 -0.50 -18.76
CA GLY A 69 8.32 0.48 -17.91
C GLY A 69 9.84 0.47 -18.15
N SER A 70 10.53 1.50 -17.64
CA SER A 70 11.98 1.70 -17.83
C SER A 70 12.88 0.79 -16.98
N GLY A 71 12.33 0.05 -16.02
CA GLY A 71 13.08 -0.88 -15.16
C GLY A 71 12.15 -1.81 -14.38
N SER A 72 12.70 -2.95 -13.94
CA SER A 72 11.97 -3.94 -13.13
C SER A 72 11.84 -3.53 -11.66
N SER A 73 12.77 -2.72 -11.15
CA SER A 73 12.95 -2.32 -9.72
C SER A 73 12.71 -3.47 -8.74
N LEU A 74 13.18 -4.65 -9.12
CA LEU A 74 12.98 -5.89 -8.38
C LEU A 74 13.58 -5.79 -6.97
N VAL A 75 14.76 -5.18 -6.84
CA VAL A 75 15.46 -4.98 -5.54
C VAL A 75 14.58 -4.22 -4.56
N LEU A 76 13.87 -3.19 -5.03
CA LEU A 76 12.99 -2.39 -4.19
C LEU A 76 11.74 -3.19 -3.79
N ALA A 77 11.16 -3.93 -4.73
CA ALA A 77 10.00 -4.77 -4.45
C ALA A 77 10.28 -5.89 -3.44
N THR A 78 11.49 -6.47 -3.46
CA THR A 78 11.87 -7.58 -2.57
C THR A 78 12.45 -7.15 -1.23
N SER A 79 12.60 -5.85 -0.99
CA SER A 79 13.18 -5.32 0.25
C SER A 79 12.24 -4.39 1.01
N LEU A 80 11.39 -3.64 0.32
CA LEU A 80 10.57 -2.60 0.96
C LEU A 80 9.62 -3.19 2.00
N GLY A 81 8.83 -4.21 1.64
CA GLY A 81 7.86 -4.83 2.56
C GLY A 81 8.50 -5.43 3.81
N SER A 82 9.63 -6.14 3.66
CA SER A 82 10.35 -6.71 4.81
C SER A 82 11.01 -5.65 5.68
N ASN A 83 11.53 -4.56 5.11
CA ASN A 83 12.07 -3.45 5.90
C ASN A 83 10.99 -2.68 6.68
N VAL A 84 9.79 -2.49 6.10
CA VAL A 84 8.65 -1.94 6.82
C VAL A 84 8.30 -2.84 8.01
N LEU A 85 8.17 -4.14 7.80
CA LEU A 85 7.82 -5.07 8.88
C LEU A 85 8.92 -5.21 9.92
N LEU A 86 10.20 -5.14 9.52
CA LEU A 86 11.33 -5.08 10.45
C LEU A 86 11.26 -3.81 11.31
N SER A 87 10.92 -2.66 10.72
CA SER A 87 10.75 -1.43 11.51
C SER A 87 9.64 -1.56 12.55
N GLN A 88 8.52 -2.19 12.20
CA GLN A 88 7.41 -2.44 13.14
C GLN A 88 7.81 -3.40 14.23
N TYR A 89 8.47 -4.49 13.85
CA TYR A 89 8.95 -5.51 14.78
C TYR A 89 9.90 -4.91 15.81
N LEU A 90 10.81 -4.02 15.40
CA LEU A 90 11.74 -3.34 16.31
C LEU A 90 11.05 -2.30 17.21
N LEU A 91 9.99 -1.63 16.73
CA LEU A 91 9.21 -0.66 17.51
C LEU A 91 8.24 -1.33 18.49
N SER A 92 7.73 -2.51 18.16
CA SER A 92 6.74 -3.24 18.94
C SER A 92 7.35 -3.96 20.16
N LYS A 93 6.55 -4.18 21.21
CA LYS A 93 6.94 -4.92 22.41
C LYS A 93 5.90 -5.98 22.76
N GLY A 94 6.32 -7.03 23.47
CA GLY A 94 5.43 -8.06 24.01
C GLY A 94 4.75 -8.88 22.92
N VAL A 95 3.45 -9.15 23.09
CA VAL A 95 2.68 -10.03 22.19
C VAL A 95 2.61 -9.47 20.76
N LEU A 96 2.49 -8.14 20.62
CA LEU A 96 2.45 -7.46 19.33
C LEU A 96 3.73 -7.65 18.52
N GLN A 97 4.87 -7.78 19.20
CA GLN A 97 6.15 -8.06 18.56
C GLN A 97 6.20 -9.45 17.92
N GLU A 98 5.54 -10.44 18.52
CA GLU A 98 5.44 -11.77 17.94
C GLU A 98 4.59 -11.77 16.66
N ASP A 99 3.49 -11.01 16.62
CA ASP A 99 2.67 -10.88 15.42
C ASP A 99 3.49 -10.24 14.26
N TYR A 100 4.25 -9.17 14.53
CA TYR A 100 5.12 -8.58 13.50
C TYR A 100 6.26 -9.50 13.08
N ARG A 101 6.83 -10.30 13.99
CA ARG A 101 7.82 -11.34 13.66
C ARG A 101 7.24 -12.32 12.65
N PHE A 102 6.02 -12.80 12.89
CA PHE A 102 5.32 -13.73 12.01
C PHE A 102 5.15 -13.14 10.59
N TYR A 103 4.61 -11.93 10.47
CA TYR A 103 4.45 -11.28 9.16
C TYR A 103 5.78 -10.98 8.47
N LEU A 104 6.82 -10.59 9.22
CA LEU A 104 8.16 -10.35 8.70
C LEU A 104 8.73 -11.63 8.06
N VAL A 105 8.67 -12.76 8.77
CA VAL A 105 9.10 -14.06 8.24
C VAL A 105 8.31 -14.40 6.98
N GLY A 106 6.98 -14.25 7.03
CA GLY A 106 6.11 -14.45 5.87
C GLY A 106 6.53 -13.61 4.65
N CYS A 107 6.81 -12.32 4.85
CA CYS A 107 7.27 -11.42 3.81
C CYS A 107 8.62 -11.85 3.20
N ILE A 108 9.58 -12.23 4.05
CA ILE A 108 10.89 -12.72 3.61
C ILE A 108 10.71 -13.98 2.76
N MET A 109 9.84 -14.91 3.17
CA MET A 109 9.56 -16.12 2.41
C MET A 109 8.88 -15.82 1.06
N MET A 110 7.96 -14.85 1.00
CA MET A 110 7.39 -14.39 -0.29
C MET A 110 8.47 -13.82 -1.21
N ASN A 111 9.42 -13.05 -0.66
CA ASN A 111 10.53 -12.48 -1.42
C ASN A 111 11.43 -13.57 -2.00
N TYR A 112 11.79 -14.60 -1.22
CA TYR A 112 12.53 -15.73 -1.76
C TYR A 112 11.72 -16.51 -2.80
N LEU A 113 10.43 -16.73 -2.56
CA LEU A 113 9.57 -17.43 -3.50
C LEU A 113 9.53 -16.73 -4.86
N ILE A 114 9.35 -15.40 -4.92
CA ILE A 114 9.35 -14.68 -6.21
C ILE A 114 10.71 -14.74 -6.89
N LEU A 115 11.82 -14.65 -6.14
CA LEU A 115 13.16 -14.76 -6.71
C LEU A 115 13.43 -16.16 -7.28
N ILE A 116 12.97 -17.22 -6.59
CA ILE A 116 13.05 -18.60 -7.08
C ILE A 116 12.21 -18.77 -8.34
N LEU A 117 10.96 -18.30 -8.33
CA LEU A 117 10.08 -18.36 -9.52
C LEU A 117 10.74 -17.67 -10.71
N LEU A 118 11.31 -16.47 -10.51
CA LEU A 118 12.05 -15.73 -11.52
C LEU A 118 13.30 -16.50 -11.99
N ALA A 119 14.07 -17.11 -11.11
CA ALA A 119 15.24 -17.90 -11.47
C ALA A 119 14.88 -19.12 -12.33
N VAL A 120 13.82 -19.84 -11.97
CA VAL A 120 13.40 -21.10 -12.61
C VAL A 120 12.62 -20.88 -13.91
N THR A 121 12.14 -19.67 -14.23
CA THR A 121 11.38 -19.40 -15.48
C THR A 121 12.03 -19.88 -16.79
N HIS A 122 13.36 -20.09 -16.85
CA HIS A 122 14.02 -20.71 -18.03
C HIS A 122 13.72 -22.21 -18.18
N LEU A 123 13.55 -22.95 -17.08
CA LEU A 123 13.09 -24.35 -17.10
C LEU A 123 11.60 -24.45 -17.48
N ILE A 124 10.83 -23.40 -17.21
CA ILE A 124 9.35 -23.36 -17.34
C ILE A 124 8.90 -23.21 -18.80
N HIS A 125 9.79 -22.88 -19.75
CA HIS A 125 9.42 -22.80 -21.17
C HIS A 125 8.97 -24.17 -21.77
N ARG A 126 9.03 -25.26 -20.99
CA ARG A 126 8.45 -26.58 -21.28
C ARG A 126 7.31 -27.01 -20.34
N ILE A 127 7.01 -26.28 -19.28
CA ILE A 127 6.12 -26.72 -18.20
C ILE A 127 4.98 -25.69 -18.07
N ASN A 128 3.75 -26.12 -18.41
CA ASN A 128 2.54 -25.28 -18.34
C ASN A 128 2.37 -24.64 -16.94
N ALA A 129 1.75 -23.47 -16.88
CA ALA A 129 1.42 -22.76 -15.63
C ALA A 129 0.69 -23.64 -14.59
N VAL A 130 -0.04 -24.65 -15.06
CA VAL A 130 -0.70 -25.67 -14.24
C VAL A 130 0.33 -26.56 -13.51
N ALA A 131 1.42 -26.93 -14.15
CA ALA A 131 2.44 -27.78 -13.55
C ALA A 131 3.35 -27.01 -12.55
N SER A 132 3.57 -25.70 -12.73
CA SER A 132 4.18 -24.88 -11.68
C SER A 132 3.24 -24.69 -10.47
N LEU A 133 1.93 -24.57 -10.70
CA LEU A 133 0.92 -24.57 -9.64
C LEU A 133 0.89 -25.91 -8.91
N LEU A 134 0.95 -27.03 -9.62
CA LEU A 134 0.96 -28.38 -9.04
C LEU A 134 2.25 -28.69 -8.28
N ILE A 135 3.42 -28.26 -8.77
CA ILE A 135 4.68 -28.38 -8.03
C ILE A 135 4.66 -27.50 -6.78
N GLY A 136 4.09 -26.29 -6.86
CA GLY A 136 3.85 -25.44 -5.69
C GLY A 136 2.91 -26.12 -4.68
N LEU A 137 1.77 -26.63 -5.12
CA LEU A 137 0.80 -27.36 -4.29
C LEU A 137 1.37 -28.66 -3.72
N PHE A 138 2.27 -29.34 -4.44
CA PHE A 138 2.94 -30.56 -4.00
C PHE A 138 4.04 -30.28 -2.97
N MET A 139 4.83 -29.22 -3.17
CA MET A 139 5.78 -28.72 -2.17
C MET A 139 5.03 -28.23 -0.91
N ILE A 140 3.86 -27.60 -1.09
CA ILE A 140 2.94 -27.25 -0.02
C ILE A 140 2.38 -28.51 0.64
N ALA A 141 2.02 -29.58 -0.08
CA ALA A 141 1.54 -30.81 0.56
C ALA A 141 2.64 -31.50 1.39
N ILE A 142 3.88 -31.53 0.90
CA ILE A 142 5.05 -32.08 1.60
C ILE A 142 5.40 -31.24 2.84
N LEU A 143 5.36 -29.91 2.71
CA LEU A 143 5.60 -29.01 3.84
C LEU A 143 4.45 -29.04 4.85
N LEU A 144 3.18 -29.24 4.44
CA LEU A 144 2.03 -29.40 5.34
C LEU A 144 2.11 -30.72 6.13
N TYR A 145 2.63 -31.78 5.50
CA TYR A 145 2.92 -33.05 6.17
C TYR A 145 4.00 -32.90 7.24
N VAL A 146 5.02 -32.07 7.00
CA VAL A 146 6.04 -31.69 7.99
C VAL A 146 5.49 -30.71 9.04
N ALA A 147 4.56 -29.84 8.66
CA ALA A 147 3.92 -28.81 9.49
C ALA A 147 2.81 -29.32 10.42
N ALA A 148 2.39 -30.58 10.30
CA ALA A 148 1.38 -31.21 11.14
C ALA A 148 1.73 -31.18 12.66
N TRP A 149 2.93 -30.73 13.01
CA TRP A 149 3.43 -30.59 14.37
C TRP A 149 3.77 -29.14 14.79
N GLN A 150 3.63 -28.13 13.91
CA GLN A 150 3.92 -26.72 14.23
C GLN A 150 2.98 -25.71 13.51
N TYR A 151 2.13 -25.03 14.29
CA TYR A 151 1.10 -24.09 13.81
C TYR A 151 1.63 -22.92 12.98
N GLU A 152 2.83 -22.40 13.29
CA GLU A 152 3.46 -21.29 12.56
C GLU A 152 3.77 -21.67 11.10
N ILE A 153 4.16 -22.92 10.83
CA ILE A 153 4.52 -23.37 9.48
C ILE A 153 3.28 -23.41 8.58
N VAL A 154 2.17 -24.01 9.05
CA VAL A 154 0.90 -24.06 8.31
C VAL A 154 0.42 -22.65 7.95
N ALA A 155 0.51 -21.73 8.92
CA ALA A 155 0.13 -20.33 8.73
C ALA A 155 1.00 -19.62 7.67
N ILE A 156 2.33 -19.80 7.70
CA ILE A 156 3.22 -19.26 6.67
C ILE A 156 2.90 -19.82 5.29
N MET A 157 2.55 -21.11 5.20
CA MET A 157 2.21 -21.73 3.92
C MET A 157 0.89 -21.24 3.34
N ALA A 158 -0.12 -21.03 4.20
CA ALA A 158 -1.36 -20.39 3.79
C ALA A 158 -1.08 -18.97 3.27
N LEU A 159 -0.24 -18.21 3.97
CA LEU A 159 0.17 -16.88 3.56
C LEU A 159 0.89 -16.87 2.19
N LEU A 160 1.81 -17.83 1.94
CA LEU A 160 2.45 -18.00 0.63
C LEU A 160 1.46 -18.38 -0.47
N SER A 161 0.46 -19.20 -0.14
CA SER A 161 -0.60 -19.58 -1.08
C SER A 161 -1.44 -18.37 -1.48
N PHE A 162 -1.83 -17.53 -0.52
CA PHE A 162 -2.51 -16.26 -0.79
C PHE A 162 -1.66 -15.33 -1.65
N PHE A 163 -0.35 -15.27 -1.42
CA PHE A 163 0.57 -14.47 -2.22
C PHE A 163 0.61 -14.92 -3.69
N VAL A 164 0.73 -16.22 -3.95
CA VAL A 164 0.71 -16.76 -5.32
C VAL A 164 -0.64 -16.50 -5.99
N ILE A 165 -1.75 -16.73 -5.27
CA ILE A 165 -3.10 -16.46 -5.78
C ILE A 165 -3.26 -14.98 -6.12
N ALA A 166 -2.79 -14.07 -5.26
CA ALA A 166 -2.86 -12.63 -5.49
C ALA A 166 -2.08 -12.23 -6.76
N ILE A 167 -0.85 -12.71 -6.93
CA ILE A 167 -0.06 -12.46 -8.15
C ILE A 167 -0.83 -12.91 -9.39
N LEU A 168 -1.33 -14.15 -9.38
CA LEU A 168 -2.07 -14.72 -10.51
C LEU A 168 -3.35 -13.91 -10.78
N ALA A 169 -4.08 -13.51 -9.74
CA ALA A 169 -5.28 -12.69 -9.87
C ALA A 169 -4.96 -11.32 -10.50
N TYR A 170 -3.95 -10.59 -10.03
CA TYR A 170 -3.59 -9.29 -10.58
C TYR A 170 -3.16 -9.38 -12.04
N ILE A 171 -2.32 -10.36 -12.41
CA ILE A 171 -1.85 -10.48 -13.80
C ILE A 171 -2.97 -10.96 -14.74
N THR A 172 -3.91 -11.78 -14.27
CA THR A 172 -5.00 -12.31 -15.09
C THR A 172 -6.15 -11.33 -15.24
N PHE A 173 -6.60 -10.72 -14.15
CA PHE A 173 -7.77 -9.83 -14.16
C PHE A 173 -7.44 -8.36 -14.44
N MET A 174 -6.19 -7.94 -14.22
CA MET A 174 -5.74 -6.56 -14.44
C MET A 174 -4.50 -6.51 -15.35
N PRO A 175 -4.56 -7.09 -16.56
CA PRO A 175 -3.43 -7.11 -17.48
C PRO A 175 -2.99 -5.69 -17.84
N LYS A 176 -1.67 -5.51 -17.94
CA LYS A 176 -0.95 -4.27 -18.27
C LYS A 176 -1.12 -3.12 -17.27
N SER A 177 -1.82 -3.33 -16.16
CA SER A 177 -1.98 -2.30 -15.12
C SER A 177 -0.71 -2.11 -14.28
N PHE A 178 0.01 -3.19 -14.00
CA PHE A 178 1.11 -3.18 -13.03
C PHE A 178 2.46 -3.52 -13.64
N THR A 179 3.54 -2.95 -13.10
CA THR A 179 4.91 -3.47 -13.28
C THR A 179 5.14 -4.73 -12.44
N ILE A 180 6.23 -5.46 -12.67
CA ILE A 180 6.57 -6.63 -11.84
C ILE A 180 6.72 -6.23 -10.37
N ALA A 181 7.42 -5.13 -10.09
CA ALA A 181 7.61 -4.62 -8.73
C ALA A 181 6.28 -4.26 -8.05
N GLU A 182 5.37 -3.59 -8.76
CA GLU A 182 4.05 -3.22 -8.23
C GLU A 182 3.21 -4.44 -7.90
N VAL A 183 3.16 -5.44 -8.80
CA VAL A 183 2.44 -6.69 -8.53
C VAL A 183 3.00 -7.38 -7.29
N VAL A 184 4.32 -7.46 -7.15
CA VAL A 184 4.96 -8.11 -5.99
C VAL A 184 4.59 -7.40 -4.69
N LEU A 185 4.75 -6.07 -4.63
CA LEU A 185 4.44 -5.28 -3.43
C LEU A 185 2.96 -5.34 -3.04
N ILE A 186 2.05 -5.19 -4.02
CA ILE A 186 0.60 -5.24 -3.75
C ILE A 186 0.18 -6.66 -3.35
N SER A 187 0.77 -7.69 -3.95
CA SER A 187 0.49 -9.08 -3.59
C SER A 187 0.96 -9.41 -2.17
N GLN A 188 2.10 -8.88 -1.73
CA GLN A 188 2.54 -9.01 -0.33
C GLN A 188 1.53 -8.37 0.63
N GLY A 189 1.17 -7.11 0.40
CA GLY A 189 0.22 -6.40 1.26
C GLY A 189 -1.17 -7.07 1.29
N SER A 190 -1.72 -7.41 0.11
CA SER A 190 -3.04 -8.03 0.02
C SER A 190 -3.09 -9.45 0.57
N SER A 191 -2.03 -10.25 0.42
CA SER A 191 -1.98 -11.59 1.02
C SER A 191 -1.93 -11.56 2.55
N MET A 192 -1.13 -10.66 3.13
CA MET A 192 -1.11 -10.45 4.59
C MET A 192 -2.45 -9.94 5.11
N PHE A 193 -3.07 -9.03 4.37
CA PHE A 193 -4.37 -8.48 4.72
C PHE A 193 -5.45 -9.57 4.72
N ILE A 194 -5.58 -10.33 3.62
CA ILE A 194 -6.56 -11.42 3.50
C ILE A 194 -6.33 -12.50 4.57
N PHE A 195 -5.06 -12.85 4.81
CA PHE A 195 -4.69 -13.79 5.87
C PHE A 195 -5.12 -13.27 7.26
N ASP A 196 -4.87 -12.00 7.57
CA ASP A 196 -5.27 -11.40 8.85
C ASP A 196 -6.78 -11.42 9.06
N VAL A 197 -7.57 -11.10 8.02
CA VAL A 197 -9.04 -11.17 8.12
C VAL A 197 -9.51 -12.59 8.30
N PHE A 198 -8.93 -13.54 7.56
CA PHE A 198 -9.27 -14.96 7.67
C PHE A 198 -9.02 -15.49 9.08
N ILE A 199 -7.84 -15.24 9.65
CA ILE A 199 -7.52 -15.68 11.02
C ILE A 199 -8.42 -14.99 12.04
N SER A 200 -8.67 -13.68 11.90
CA SER A 200 -9.55 -12.93 12.81
C SER A 200 -10.97 -13.50 12.81
N ALA A 201 -11.50 -13.87 11.64
CA ALA A 201 -12.81 -14.52 11.51
C ALA A 201 -12.83 -15.93 12.09
N MET A 202 -11.84 -16.76 11.78
CA MET A 202 -11.78 -18.13 12.28
C MET A 202 -11.59 -18.20 13.78
N ARG A 203 -10.82 -17.28 14.37
CA ARG A 203 -10.67 -17.12 15.81
C ARG A 203 -12.03 -16.90 16.49
N MET A 204 -12.89 -16.07 15.90
CA MET A 204 -14.23 -15.81 16.44
C MET A 204 -15.19 -17.00 16.31
N VAL A 205 -15.07 -17.80 15.25
CA VAL A 205 -16.01 -18.91 15.00
C VAL A 205 -15.62 -20.18 15.74
N TYR A 206 -14.34 -20.51 15.80
CA TYR A 206 -13.89 -21.84 16.19
C TYR A 206 -13.15 -21.93 17.52
N GLU A 207 -12.84 -20.81 18.19
CA GLU A 207 -12.12 -20.73 19.48
C GLU A 207 -10.98 -21.78 19.64
N ASN A 208 -10.30 -22.10 18.53
CA ASN A 208 -9.34 -23.20 18.47
C ASN A 208 -7.92 -22.66 18.77
N GLU A 209 -7.13 -23.43 19.53
CA GLU A 209 -5.73 -23.11 19.84
C GLU A 209 -4.89 -22.81 18.59
N PHE A 210 -5.17 -23.46 17.45
CA PHE A 210 -4.52 -23.17 16.17
C PHE A 210 -4.63 -21.68 15.82
N PHE A 211 -5.85 -21.15 15.74
CA PHE A 211 -6.09 -19.78 15.28
C PHE A 211 -5.63 -18.74 16.30
N LEU A 212 -5.72 -19.06 17.60
CA LEU A 212 -5.22 -18.22 18.68
C LEU A 212 -3.68 -18.11 18.67
N ASN A 213 -2.99 -19.16 18.25
CA ASN A 213 -1.53 -19.17 18.17
C ASN A 213 -0.98 -18.57 16.87
N CYS A 214 -1.78 -18.49 15.80
CA CYS A 214 -1.37 -17.82 14.55
C CYS A 214 -1.23 -16.30 14.71
N ILE A 215 -2.20 -15.66 15.35
CA ILE A 215 -2.20 -14.22 15.64
C ILE A 215 -2.69 -14.02 17.06
N LYS A 216 -1.80 -13.52 17.91
CA LYS A 216 -2.02 -13.53 19.35
C LYS A 216 -2.92 -12.37 19.77
N ASN A 217 -2.75 -11.18 19.17
CA ASN A 217 -3.56 -10.01 19.54
C ASN A 217 -4.91 -9.96 18.82
N GLU A 218 -5.94 -9.48 19.53
CA GLU A 218 -7.18 -9.03 18.89
C GLU A 218 -6.92 -7.72 18.13
N ARG A 219 -7.55 -7.56 16.97
CA ARG A 219 -7.43 -6.34 16.16
C ARG A 219 -8.33 -5.25 16.70
N HIS A 220 -7.84 -4.02 16.65
CA HIS A 220 -8.62 -2.83 17.00
C HIS A 220 -9.82 -2.68 16.05
N GLU A 221 -10.96 -2.18 16.55
CA GLU A 221 -12.22 -2.05 15.80
C GLU A 221 -12.05 -1.33 14.45
N LEU A 222 -11.30 -0.23 14.42
CA LEU A 222 -10.95 0.49 13.17
C LEU A 222 -10.30 -0.42 12.10
N THR A 223 -9.41 -1.33 12.51
CA THR A 223 -8.76 -2.26 11.59
C THR A 223 -9.76 -3.30 11.08
N VAL A 224 -10.66 -3.78 11.93
CA VAL A 224 -11.77 -4.66 11.53
C VAL A 224 -12.68 -3.97 10.52
N VAL A 225 -13.05 -2.71 10.76
CA VAL A 225 -13.86 -1.92 9.81
C VAL A 225 -13.14 -1.76 8.48
N PHE A 226 -11.84 -1.44 8.49
CA PHE A 226 -11.05 -1.35 7.26
C PHE A 226 -11.01 -2.69 6.49
N GLN A 227 -10.81 -3.80 7.20
CA GLN A 227 -10.86 -5.15 6.65
C GLN A 227 -12.18 -5.47 5.97
N MET A 228 -13.28 -5.16 6.65
CA MET A 228 -14.61 -5.41 6.12
C MET A 228 -14.93 -4.52 4.91
N LEU A 229 -14.51 -3.26 4.90
CA LEU A 229 -14.67 -2.38 3.73
C LEU A 229 -13.96 -2.94 2.47
N ILE A 230 -12.75 -3.47 2.62
CA ILE A 230 -12.02 -4.06 1.49
C ILE A 230 -12.62 -5.42 1.09
N LEU A 231 -12.98 -6.26 2.06
CA LEU A 231 -13.67 -7.53 1.77
C LEU A 231 -15.01 -7.31 1.07
N TRP A 232 -15.73 -6.23 1.37
CA TRP A 232 -16.95 -5.88 0.67
C TRP A 232 -16.68 -5.67 -0.81
N VAL A 233 -15.69 -4.85 -1.16
CA VAL A 233 -15.36 -4.56 -2.57
C VAL A 233 -14.86 -5.81 -3.31
N VAL A 234 -13.97 -6.60 -2.69
CA VAL A 234 -13.50 -7.87 -3.27
C VAL A 234 -14.66 -8.86 -3.42
N GLY A 235 -15.54 -8.94 -2.43
CA GLY A 235 -16.72 -9.79 -2.42
C GLY A 235 -17.70 -9.48 -3.55
N ILE A 236 -17.88 -8.19 -3.90
CA ILE A 236 -18.66 -7.79 -5.09
C ILE A 236 -18.08 -8.45 -6.34
N GLY A 237 -16.76 -8.40 -6.54
CA GLY A 237 -16.11 -9.00 -7.70
C GLY A 237 -16.27 -10.52 -7.77
N VAL A 238 -16.14 -11.21 -6.63
CA VAL A 238 -16.22 -12.68 -6.56
C VAL A 238 -17.67 -13.17 -6.68
N VAL A 239 -18.56 -12.68 -5.81
CA VAL A 239 -19.95 -13.16 -5.69
C VAL A 239 -20.77 -12.75 -6.90
N LEU A 240 -20.56 -11.54 -7.44
CA LEU A 240 -21.30 -11.05 -8.60
C LEU A 240 -20.59 -11.35 -9.92
N SER A 241 -19.51 -12.16 -9.92
CA SER A 241 -18.78 -12.54 -11.14
C SER A 241 -19.65 -13.05 -12.28
N PRO A 242 -20.72 -13.87 -12.08
CA PRO A 242 -21.56 -14.32 -13.19
C PRO A 242 -22.32 -13.17 -13.86
N ILE A 243 -22.78 -12.20 -13.08
CA ILE A 243 -23.48 -10.99 -13.56
C ILE A 243 -22.50 -10.12 -14.35
N LEU A 244 -21.27 -9.97 -13.86
CA LEU A 244 -20.22 -9.19 -14.51
C LEU A 244 -19.74 -9.83 -15.82
N MET A 245 -19.70 -11.16 -15.90
CA MET A 245 -19.42 -11.86 -17.16
C MET A 245 -20.48 -11.55 -18.21
N GLY A 246 -21.76 -11.47 -17.82
CA GLY A 246 -22.85 -11.04 -18.70
C GLY A 246 -22.69 -9.61 -19.24
N LEU A 247 -22.08 -8.70 -18.46
CA LEU A 247 -21.75 -7.33 -18.88
C LEU A 247 -20.59 -7.27 -19.89
N THR A 248 -19.66 -8.21 -19.83
CA THR A 248 -18.42 -8.21 -20.63
C THR A 248 -18.50 -9.01 -21.92
N SER A 249 -19.36 -10.04 -22.01
CA SER A 249 -19.62 -10.78 -23.25
C SER A 249 -20.44 -9.93 -24.24
N ARG A 250 -19.82 -9.26 -25.21
CA ARG A 250 -20.54 -8.34 -26.12
C ARG A 250 -20.63 -8.80 -27.58
N SER A 251 -21.86 -8.78 -28.08
CA SER A 251 -22.21 -8.38 -29.45
C SER A 251 -22.81 -6.94 -29.44
N PRO A 252 -22.83 -6.21 -30.59
CA PRO A 252 -23.08 -4.76 -30.64
C PRO A 252 -24.53 -4.28 -30.40
N ALA A 253 -25.53 -5.16 -30.33
CA ALA A 253 -26.96 -4.79 -30.29
C ALA A 253 -27.51 -4.47 -28.87
N SER A 254 -26.67 -4.08 -27.90
CA SER A 254 -26.92 -4.34 -26.47
C SER A 254 -27.16 -3.12 -25.58
N ILE A 255 -27.61 -1.98 -26.11
CA ILE A 255 -27.91 -0.80 -25.28
C ILE A 255 -29.04 -1.07 -24.26
N MET A 256 -30.09 -1.83 -24.66
CA MET A 256 -31.15 -2.29 -23.72
C MET A 256 -30.64 -3.37 -22.76
N ASN A 257 -29.77 -4.28 -23.23
CA ASN A 257 -29.20 -5.36 -22.41
C ASN A 257 -28.37 -4.82 -21.24
N ASN A 258 -27.65 -3.70 -21.44
CA ASN A 258 -26.81 -3.11 -20.39
C ASN A 258 -27.62 -2.57 -19.20
N ASN A 259 -28.85 -2.08 -19.42
CA ASN A 259 -29.71 -1.63 -18.33
C ASN A 259 -30.20 -2.81 -17.47
N TYR A 260 -30.54 -3.95 -18.06
CA TYR A 260 -30.94 -5.15 -17.33
C TYR A 260 -29.81 -5.72 -16.48
N TRP A 261 -28.61 -5.87 -17.05
CA TRP A 261 -27.45 -6.34 -16.28
C TRP A 261 -27.00 -5.35 -15.21
N SER A 262 -27.12 -4.03 -15.47
CA SER A 262 -26.87 -3.01 -14.44
C SER A 262 -27.90 -3.11 -13.31
N ALA A 263 -29.19 -3.31 -13.62
CA ALA A 263 -30.22 -3.53 -12.61
C ALA A 263 -29.98 -4.81 -11.81
N ALA A 264 -29.66 -5.91 -12.49
CA ALA A 264 -29.28 -7.18 -11.86
C ALA A 264 -28.07 -7.02 -10.94
N PHE A 265 -27.08 -6.21 -11.34
CA PHE A 265 -25.93 -5.87 -10.51
C PHE A 265 -26.36 -5.16 -9.22
N TYR A 266 -27.19 -4.11 -9.27
CA TYR A 266 -27.61 -3.42 -8.04
C TYR A 266 -28.50 -4.27 -7.13
N ILE A 267 -29.35 -5.12 -7.71
CA ILE A 267 -30.14 -6.09 -6.95
C ILE A 267 -29.19 -7.09 -6.27
N GLY A 268 -28.27 -7.67 -7.02
CA GLY A 268 -27.26 -8.60 -6.51
C GLY A 268 -26.37 -7.97 -5.44
N LEU A 269 -25.96 -6.72 -5.62
CA LEU A 269 -25.20 -5.92 -4.66
C LEU A 269 -25.99 -5.75 -3.36
N THR A 270 -27.29 -5.46 -3.46
CA THR A 270 -28.17 -5.31 -2.29
C THR A 270 -28.30 -6.63 -1.55
N VAL A 271 -28.59 -7.73 -2.26
CA VAL A 271 -28.72 -9.06 -1.67
C VAL A 271 -27.41 -9.52 -1.02
N PHE A 272 -26.27 -9.33 -1.69
CA PHE A 272 -24.96 -9.64 -1.13
C PHE A 272 -24.67 -8.81 0.14
N THR A 273 -24.90 -7.49 0.07
CA THR A 273 -24.56 -6.57 1.16
C THR A 273 -25.40 -6.86 2.41
N PHE A 274 -26.71 -7.00 2.28
CA PHE A 274 -27.59 -7.21 3.43
C PHE A 274 -27.70 -8.68 3.85
N GLY A 275 -27.63 -9.62 2.91
CA GLY A 275 -27.83 -11.05 3.17
C GLY A 275 -26.58 -11.78 3.65
N LEU A 276 -25.40 -11.45 3.12
CA LEU A 276 -24.15 -12.16 3.44
C LEU A 276 -23.15 -11.28 4.18
N TYR A 277 -22.91 -10.07 3.68
CA TYR A 277 -21.86 -9.21 4.20
C TYR A 277 -22.19 -8.60 5.58
N LEU A 278 -23.36 -7.98 5.73
CA LEU A 278 -23.73 -7.26 6.95
C LEU A 278 -23.80 -8.17 8.19
N PRO A 279 -24.31 -9.43 8.12
CA PRO A 279 -24.24 -10.37 9.23
C PRO A 279 -22.80 -10.67 9.66
N VAL A 280 -21.91 -10.94 8.71
CA VAL A 280 -20.48 -11.20 8.99
C VAL A 280 -19.81 -9.96 9.58
N PHE A 281 -20.13 -8.78 9.06
CA PHE A 281 -19.61 -7.52 9.60
C PHE A 281 -20.06 -7.28 11.04
N THR A 282 -21.33 -7.51 11.34
CA THR A 282 -21.88 -7.37 12.70
C THR A 282 -21.23 -8.37 13.66
N MET A 283 -20.99 -9.60 13.21
CA MET A 283 -20.31 -10.63 13.99
C MET A 283 -18.87 -10.19 14.32
N LEU A 284 -18.10 -9.79 13.31
CA LEU A 284 -16.68 -9.42 13.47
C LEU A 284 -16.49 -8.12 14.26
N LEU A 285 -17.37 -7.13 14.08
CA LEU A 285 -17.32 -5.87 14.81
C LEU A 285 -17.89 -5.99 16.23
N ARG A 286 -18.54 -7.12 16.58
CA ARG A 286 -19.26 -7.35 17.84
C ARG A 286 -20.32 -6.28 18.17
N SER A 287 -20.76 -5.53 17.17
CA SER A 287 -21.71 -4.43 17.29
C SER A 287 -22.37 -4.16 15.93
N ASN A 288 -23.53 -3.48 15.93
CA ASN A 288 -24.16 -3.08 14.68
C ASN A 288 -23.29 -1.99 14.00
N PRO A 289 -22.79 -2.20 12.76
CA PRO A 289 -21.84 -1.28 12.14
C PRO A 289 -22.36 0.13 11.90
N ILE A 290 -23.67 0.28 11.67
CA ILE A 290 -24.28 1.60 11.44
C ILE A 290 -24.34 2.36 12.76
N MET A 291 -24.78 1.71 13.84
CA MET A 291 -24.81 2.33 15.17
C MET A 291 -23.40 2.67 15.64
N TRP A 292 -22.45 1.74 15.48
CA TRP A 292 -21.04 1.98 15.79
C TRP A 292 -20.49 3.20 15.05
N LEU A 293 -20.81 3.35 13.76
CA LEU A 293 -20.37 4.49 12.96
C LEU A 293 -20.99 5.81 13.46
N LEU A 294 -22.29 5.81 13.78
CA LEU A 294 -22.96 6.99 14.33
C LEU A 294 -22.32 7.40 15.65
N ASP A 295 -22.17 6.46 16.58
CA ASP A 295 -21.54 6.69 17.88
C ASP A 295 -20.11 7.22 17.71
N PHE A 296 -19.35 6.64 16.77
CA PHE A 296 -18.00 7.08 16.45
C PHE A 296 -17.98 8.52 15.93
N ILE A 297 -18.88 8.90 15.02
CA ILE A 297 -18.93 10.25 14.44
C ILE A 297 -19.37 11.27 15.50
N THR A 298 -20.38 10.94 16.32
CA THR A 298 -20.95 11.86 17.32
C THR A 298 -20.15 11.95 18.61
N LEU A 299 -19.10 11.13 18.77
CA LEU A 299 -18.27 11.10 19.97
C LEU A 299 -17.64 12.46 20.31
N ASN A 300 -17.28 13.26 19.30
CA ASN A 300 -16.58 14.53 19.49
C ASN A 300 -17.00 15.56 18.44
N SER A 301 -17.29 16.80 18.87
CA SER A 301 -17.61 17.91 17.98
C SER A 301 -16.49 18.23 16.98
N ALA A 302 -15.23 17.97 17.35
CA ALA A 302 -14.09 18.10 16.43
C ALA A 302 -14.20 17.14 15.23
N ARG A 303 -14.73 15.93 15.41
CA ARG A 303 -14.94 14.97 14.31
C ARG A 303 -15.97 15.49 13.32
N ILE A 304 -17.08 16.02 13.83
CA ILE A 304 -18.14 16.59 13.00
C ILE A 304 -17.59 17.78 12.20
N ALA A 305 -16.83 18.68 12.85
CA ALA A 305 -16.19 19.80 12.17
C ALA A 305 -15.21 19.34 11.08
N LEU A 306 -14.39 18.31 11.34
CA LEU A 306 -13.49 17.71 10.37
C LEU A 306 -14.24 17.10 9.19
N ILE A 307 -15.35 16.38 9.43
CA ILE A 307 -16.16 15.79 8.36
C ILE A 307 -16.76 16.88 7.47
N CYS A 308 -17.33 17.94 8.05
CA CYS A 308 -17.84 19.09 7.29
C CYS A 308 -16.73 19.75 6.45
N TYR A 309 -15.54 19.91 7.04
CA TYR A 309 -14.37 20.44 6.35
C TYR A 309 -13.92 19.54 5.18
N TRP A 310 -13.87 18.23 5.38
CA TRP A 310 -13.52 17.29 4.32
C TRP A 310 -14.57 17.23 3.21
N ILE A 311 -15.86 17.30 3.53
CA ILE A 311 -16.93 17.41 2.54
C ILE A 311 -16.70 18.65 1.65
N PHE A 312 -16.38 19.80 2.26
CA PHE A 312 -16.06 21.01 1.51
C PHE A 312 -14.83 20.82 0.58
N LEU A 313 -13.76 20.18 1.05
CA LEU A 313 -12.59 19.88 0.21
C LEU A 313 -12.91 18.89 -0.93
N VAL A 314 -13.76 17.89 -0.68
CA VAL A 314 -14.23 16.96 -1.72
C VAL A 314 -15.06 17.70 -2.77
N LEU A 315 -15.90 18.66 -2.38
CA LEU A 315 -16.63 19.50 -3.33
C LEU A 315 -15.67 20.35 -4.20
N ILE A 316 -14.58 20.87 -3.62
CA ILE A 316 -13.52 21.53 -4.39
C ILE A 316 -12.86 20.56 -5.38
N ALA A 317 -12.55 19.33 -4.94
CA ALA A 317 -11.96 18.31 -5.81
C ALA A 317 -12.88 17.98 -7.00
N LEU A 318 -14.18 17.80 -6.75
CA LEU A 318 -15.19 17.57 -7.79
C LEU A 318 -15.30 18.77 -8.73
N TYR A 319 -15.28 19.99 -8.20
CA TYR A 319 -15.25 21.20 -9.01
C TYR A 319 -14.03 21.23 -9.95
N ILE A 320 -12.83 20.89 -9.46
CA ILE A 320 -11.60 20.83 -10.29
C ILE A 320 -11.77 19.79 -11.41
N VAL A 321 -12.33 18.61 -11.10
CA VAL A 321 -12.58 17.55 -12.10
C VAL A 321 -13.56 18.01 -13.17
N ILE A 322 -14.68 18.61 -12.78
CA ILE A 322 -15.71 19.11 -13.71
C ILE A 322 -15.16 20.26 -14.55
N TRP A 323 -14.52 21.25 -13.91
CA TRP A 323 -13.91 22.39 -14.59
C TRP A 323 -12.87 21.94 -15.63
N ARG A 324 -12.03 20.97 -15.29
CA ARG A 324 -11.05 20.43 -16.23
C ARG A 324 -11.71 19.69 -17.39
N ASN A 325 -12.81 18.97 -17.18
CA ASN A 325 -13.53 18.32 -18.27
C ASN A 325 -14.24 19.33 -19.20
N LEU A 326 -14.78 20.43 -18.66
CA LEU A 326 -15.48 21.44 -19.45
C LEU A 326 -14.53 22.35 -20.25
N TYR A 327 -13.40 22.75 -19.66
CA TYR A 327 -12.50 23.76 -20.24
C TYR A 327 -11.10 23.23 -20.60
N GLY A 328 -10.82 21.96 -20.29
CA GLY A 328 -9.49 21.36 -20.40
C GLY A 328 -8.94 21.34 -21.82
N SER A 329 -9.78 21.05 -22.82
CA SER A 329 -9.40 20.98 -24.23
C SER A 329 -8.89 22.32 -24.80
N SER A 330 -9.28 23.45 -24.20
CA SER A 330 -8.82 24.80 -24.58
C SER A 330 -7.72 25.33 -23.66
N SER A 331 -7.48 24.69 -22.52
CA SER A 331 -6.51 25.14 -21.53
C SER A 331 -5.08 24.71 -21.89
N LYS A 332 -4.12 25.63 -21.87
CA LYS A 332 -2.68 25.34 -22.03
C LYS A 332 -2.03 24.75 -20.76
N ILE A 333 -2.83 24.41 -19.73
CA ILE A 333 -2.31 23.99 -18.42
C ILE A 333 -1.75 22.56 -18.54
N PRO A 334 -0.44 22.34 -18.27
CA PRO A 334 0.17 21.03 -18.30
C PRO A 334 -0.49 20.07 -17.29
N ALA A 335 -0.67 18.81 -17.69
CA ALA A 335 -1.24 17.77 -16.82
C ALA A 335 -0.50 17.61 -15.47
N ILE A 336 0.81 17.89 -15.47
CA ILE A 336 1.66 17.86 -14.27
C ILE A 336 1.17 18.84 -13.22
N LEU A 337 0.76 20.07 -13.58
CA LEU A 337 0.29 21.07 -12.62
C LEU A 337 -1.06 20.67 -11.99
N ILE A 338 -1.92 20.00 -12.76
CA ILE A 338 -3.23 19.56 -12.30
C ILE A 338 -3.09 18.43 -11.28
N ARG A 339 -2.13 17.52 -11.51
CA ARG A 339 -1.76 16.51 -10.52
C ARG A 339 -1.40 17.18 -9.18
N LYS A 340 -0.69 18.30 -9.21
CA LYS A 340 -0.31 19.02 -7.97
C LYS A 340 -1.50 19.64 -7.24
N TYR A 341 -2.61 19.98 -7.90
CA TYR A 341 -3.83 20.39 -7.19
C TYR A 341 -4.36 19.28 -6.26
N PHE A 342 -4.34 18.02 -6.72
CA PHE A 342 -4.74 16.89 -5.88
C PHE A 342 -3.72 16.61 -4.75
N HIS A 343 -2.42 16.84 -4.97
CA HIS A 343 -1.42 16.70 -3.92
C HIS A 343 -1.62 17.77 -2.83
N VAL A 344 -1.93 19.01 -3.23
CA VAL A 344 -2.29 20.09 -2.29
C VAL A 344 -3.57 19.76 -1.51
N LEU A 345 -4.61 19.26 -2.17
CA LEU A 345 -5.84 18.83 -1.49
C LEU A 345 -5.57 17.73 -0.46
N VAL A 346 -4.70 16.77 -0.77
CA VAL A 346 -4.32 15.70 0.16
C VAL A 346 -3.57 16.26 1.38
N ILE A 347 -2.70 17.27 1.23
CA ILE A 347 -2.12 17.99 2.37
C ILE A 347 -3.24 18.59 3.23
N LEU A 348 -4.18 19.31 2.61
CA LEU A 348 -5.29 19.95 3.32
C LEU A 348 -6.22 18.94 4.02
N ILE A 349 -6.38 17.73 3.49
CA ILE A 349 -7.21 16.68 4.12
C ILE A 349 -6.46 16.04 5.30
N TYR A 350 -5.27 15.50 5.05
CA TYR A 350 -4.57 14.66 6.03
C TYR A 350 -3.90 15.46 7.13
N PHE A 351 -3.39 16.65 6.83
CA PHE A 351 -2.62 17.40 7.82
C PHE A 351 -3.46 17.83 9.04
N PRO A 352 -4.57 18.57 8.88
CA PRO A 352 -5.49 18.84 9.98
C PRO A 352 -6.18 17.55 10.46
N GLY A 353 -6.46 16.60 9.57
CA GLY A 353 -7.06 15.33 9.93
C GLY A 353 -6.25 14.59 10.99
N ILE A 354 -4.98 14.31 10.74
CA ILE A 354 -4.08 13.62 11.67
C ILE A 354 -3.91 14.44 12.95
N TYR A 355 -3.77 15.77 12.84
CA TYR A 355 -3.54 16.64 13.98
C TYR A 355 -4.73 16.67 14.96
N PHE A 356 -5.95 16.81 14.44
CA PHE A 356 -7.15 16.95 15.25
C PHE A 356 -7.76 15.59 15.63
N ASP A 357 -7.80 14.63 14.71
CA ASP A 357 -8.27 13.27 14.98
C ASP A 357 -7.75 12.24 13.95
N TYR A 358 -6.60 11.64 14.27
CA TYR A 358 -5.97 10.61 13.46
C TYR A 358 -6.82 9.33 13.31
N ARG A 359 -7.70 9.01 14.28
CA ARG A 359 -8.61 7.84 14.21
C ARG A 359 -9.73 8.09 13.21
N ALA A 360 -10.30 9.29 13.21
CA ALA A 360 -11.28 9.69 12.21
C ALA A 360 -10.64 9.72 10.81
N THR A 361 -9.40 10.17 10.71
CA THR A 361 -8.65 10.19 9.44
C THR A 361 -8.31 8.78 8.95
N TYR A 362 -7.96 7.86 9.85
CA TYR A 362 -7.79 6.44 9.53
C TYR A 362 -9.08 5.89 8.92
N LEU A 363 -10.22 6.06 9.61
CA LEU A 363 -11.51 5.56 9.13
C LEU A 363 -11.92 6.19 7.80
N ALA A 364 -11.81 7.52 7.67
CA ALA A 364 -12.16 8.24 6.46
C ALA A 364 -11.31 7.82 5.27
N SER A 365 -10.00 7.61 5.46
CA SER A 365 -9.11 7.13 4.39
C SER A 365 -9.39 5.67 4.00
N SER A 366 -9.75 4.80 4.95
CA SER A 366 -10.21 3.43 4.67
C SER A 366 -11.50 3.42 3.84
N VAL A 367 -12.47 4.26 4.20
CA VAL A 367 -13.72 4.44 3.42
C VAL A 367 -13.42 5.00 2.04
N ALA A 368 -12.55 6.01 1.94
CA ALA A 368 -12.15 6.59 0.66
C ALA A 368 -11.51 5.53 -0.27
N LEU A 369 -10.68 4.63 0.26
CA LEU A 369 -10.07 3.56 -0.53
C LEU A 369 -11.15 2.61 -1.07
N ALA A 370 -12.09 2.19 -0.22
CA ALA A 370 -13.19 1.34 -0.65
C ALA A 370 -14.06 2.03 -1.74
N LEU A 371 -14.34 3.32 -1.59
CA LEU A 371 -15.06 4.10 -2.59
C LEU A 371 -14.30 4.25 -3.91
N PHE A 372 -12.98 4.46 -3.87
CA PHE A 372 -12.15 4.53 -5.08
C PHE A 372 -12.12 3.19 -5.82
N LEU A 373 -11.95 2.09 -5.09
CA LEU A 373 -12.01 0.75 -5.67
C LEU A 373 -13.39 0.43 -6.24
N LEU A 374 -14.47 0.81 -5.56
CA LEU A 374 -15.84 0.66 -6.08
C LEU A 374 -16.06 1.51 -7.33
N ALA A 375 -15.58 2.76 -7.36
CA ALA A 375 -15.70 3.63 -8.52
C ALA A 375 -14.97 3.05 -9.74
N GLU A 376 -13.74 2.55 -9.54
CA GLU A 376 -13.00 1.83 -10.59
C GLU A 376 -13.73 0.57 -11.05
N PHE A 377 -14.33 -0.16 -10.12
CA PHE A 377 -15.12 -1.34 -10.44
C PHE A 377 -16.33 -1.00 -11.33
N LEU A 378 -17.12 0.01 -10.96
CA LEU A 378 -18.24 0.50 -11.76
C LEU A 378 -17.79 0.99 -13.14
N ARG A 379 -16.64 1.67 -13.22
CA ARG A 379 -16.03 2.16 -14.46
C ARG A 379 -15.64 1.00 -15.38
N ILE A 380 -14.88 0.02 -14.88
CA ILE A 380 -14.35 -1.10 -15.65
C ILE A 380 -15.48 -1.93 -16.26
N PHE A 381 -16.53 -2.21 -15.49
CA PHE A 381 -17.68 -2.97 -15.96
C PHE A 381 -18.76 -2.12 -16.65
N HIS A 382 -18.55 -0.80 -16.80
CA HIS A 382 -19.48 0.15 -17.42
C HIS A 382 -20.92 0.06 -16.89
N ILE A 383 -21.08 -0.12 -15.58
CA ILE A 383 -22.38 -0.29 -14.91
C ILE A 383 -23.13 1.04 -14.92
N ARG A 384 -24.32 1.10 -15.54
CA ARG A 384 -25.09 2.35 -15.66
C ARG A 384 -25.76 2.75 -14.34
N PRO A 385 -26.00 4.05 -14.06
CA PRO A 385 -25.56 5.20 -14.85
C PRO A 385 -24.10 5.63 -14.56
N PHE A 386 -23.53 5.19 -13.44
CA PHE A 386 -22.28 5.75 -12.92
C PHE A 386 -21.02 5.36 -13.70
N GLY A 387 -20.92 4.12 -14.19
CA GLY A 387 -19.74 3.60 -14.87
C GLY A 387 -19.29 4.46 -16.06
N PRO A 388 -20.17 4.73 -17.06
CA PRO A 388 -19.85 5.65 -18.15
C PRO A 388 -19.51 7.06 -17.67
N TRP A 389 -20.26 7.60 -16.71
CA TRP A 389 -20.01 8.94 -16.17
C TRP A 389 -18.62 9.07 -15.54
N ILE A 390 -18.22 8.08 -14.72
CA ILE A 390 -16.88 8.03 -14.12
C ILE A 390 -15.81 7.89 -15.19
N HIS A 391 -16.03 7.02 -16.19
CA HIS A 391 -15.10 6.81 -17.29
C HIS A 391 -14.79 8.14 -17.99
N ASP A 392 -15.83 8.85 -18.45
CA ASP A 392 -15.68 10.07 -19.23
C ASP A 392 -14.94 11.16 -18.45
N HIS A 393 -15.25 11.33 -17.14
CA HIS A 393 -14.61 12.36 -16.31
C HIS A 393 -13.17 12.03 -15.92
N LEU A 394 -12.77 10.75 -15.89
CA LEU A 394 -11.41 10.32 -15.56
C LEU A 394 -10.49 10.23 -16.78
N GLN A 395 -11.02 10.08 -18.00
CA GLN A 395 -10.22 9.94 -19.23
C GLN A 395 -9.17 11.07 -19.39
N ILE A 396 -9.54 12.32 -19.08
CA ILE A 396 -8.64 13.48 -19.24
C ILE A 396 -7.43 13.47 -18.28
N PHE A 397 -7.44 12.61 -17.25
CA PHE A 397 -6.38 12.49 -16.25
C PHE A 397 -5.46 11.28 -16.47
N ILE A 398 -5.76 10.42 -17.45
CA ILE A 398 -4.96 9.23 -17.76
C ILE A 398 -3.62 9.65 -18.38
N ASP A 399 -2.54 9.08 -17.87
CA ASP A 399 -1.19 9.27 -18.40
C ASP A 399 -0.50 7.92 -18.69
N THR A 400 0.81 7.95 -18.97
CA THR A 400 1.60 6.74 -19.26
C THR A 400 1.67 5.76 -18.09
N ARG A 401 1.43 6.21 -16.85
CA ARG A 401 1.41 5.37 -15.64
C ARG A 401 0.10 4.55 -15.59
N ASP A 402 -0.98 5.01 -16.21
CA ASP A 402 -2.29 4.36 -16.21
C ASP A 402 -2.60 3.67 -17.56
N SER A 403 -1.69 2.83 -18.07
CA SER A 403 -1.82 2.18 -19.39
C SER A 403 -2.54 0.82 -19.38
N GLY A 404 -2.96 0.33 -18.22
CA GLY A 404 -3.75 -0.90 -18.08
C GLY A 404 -5.26 -0.67 -17.98
N ILE A 405 -5.97 -1.70 -17.51
CA ILE A 405 -7.43 -1.63 -17.32
C ILE A 405 -7.79 -0.72 -16.15
N VAL A 406 -7.05 -0.84 -15.04
CA VAL A 406 -7.23 -0.05 -13.81
C VAL A 406 -6.43 1.26 -13.88
N ILE A 407 -7.06 2.36 -13.44
CA ILE A 407 -6.41 3.65 -13.25
C ILE A 407 -5.88 3.70 -11.82
N LEU A 408 -4.57 3.64 -11.65
CA LEU A 408 -3.93 3.43 -10.34
C LEU A 408 -3.41 4.71 -9.71
N THR A 409 -3.11 5.75 -10.48
CA THR A 409 -2.46 6.97 -9.98
C THR A 409 -3.18 7.59 -8.76
N HIS A 410 -4.50 7.69 -8.80
CA HIS A 410 -5.30 8.29 -7.71
C HIS A 410 -5.43 7.35 -6.51
N ILE A 411 -5.52 6.03 -6.74
CA ILE A 411 -5.49 5.02 -5.67
C ILE A 411 -4.13 5.04 -4.97
N TYR A 412 -3.03 5.08 -5.71
CA TYR A 412 -1.70 5.12 -5.13
C TYR A 412 -1.40 6.41 -4.37
N LEU A 413 -1.92 7.56 -4.81
CA LEU A 413 -1.80 8.79 -4.03
C LEU A 413 -2.52 8.65 -2.68
N LEU A 414 -3.75 8.11 -2.68
CA LEU A 414 -4.52 7.88 -1.45
C LEU A 414 -3.79 6.88 -0.53
N VAL A 415 -3.45 5.70 -1.06
CA VAL A 415 -2.76 4.65 -0.32
C VAL A 415 -1.42 5.15 0.20
N GLY A 416 -0.63 5.85 -0.62
CA GLY A 416 0.66 6.40 -0.24
C GLY A 416 0.58 7.35 0.95
N CYS A 417 -0.45 8.20 1.01
CA CYS A 417 -0.65 9.09 2.15
C CYS A 417 -1.22 8.37 3.38
N ALA A 418 -2.12 7.40 3.18
CA ALA A 418 -2.81 6.71 4.27
C ALA A 418 -2.02 5.57 4.90
N LEU A 419 -1.13 4.91 4.16
CA LEU A 419 -0.47 3.67 4.58
C LEU A 419 0.41 3.88 5.83
N PRO A 420 1.23 4.94 5.94
CA PRO A 420 1.94 5.24 7.19
C PRO A 420 1.01 5.41 8.41
N LEU A 421 -0.15 6.07 8.22
CA LEU A 421 -1.18 6.20 9.24
C LEU A 421 -1.79 4.83 9.61
N TRP A 422 -2.05 3.98 8.62
CA TRP A 422 -2.60 2.64 8.86
C TRP A 422 -1.65 1.74 9.63
N LEU A 423 -0.35 1.82 9.29
CA LEU A 423 0.71 1.08 9.96
C LEU A 423 0.87 1.49 11.44
N CYS A 424 0.79 2.78 11.76
CA CYS A 424 0.92 3.28 13.14
C CYS A 424 -0.27 2.93 14.04
N GLN A 425 -1.48 2.78 13.52
CA GLN A 425 -2.64 2.40 14.37
C GLN A 425 -2.60 0.91 14.75
N SER A 426 -1.96 0.06 13.93
CA SER A 426 -1.79 -1.37 14.23
C SER A 426 -0.91 -1.60 15.47
N THR A 427 -0.09 -0.63 15.88
CA THR A 427 0.83 -0.72 17.02
C THR A 427 0.26 -0.18 18.33
N SER A 428 -0.99 -0.54 18.68
CA SER A 428 -1.79 -0.08 19.84
C SER A 428 -1.15 -0.14 21.25
N VAL A 429 0.16 -0.36 21.37
CA VAL A 429 0.98 -0.42 22.59
C VAL A 429 2.04 0.69 22.66
N LEU A 430 2.35 1.37 21.56
CA LEU A 430 3.11 2.62 21.67
C LEU A 430 2.17 3.67 22.23
N ASN A 431 2.58 4.40 23.26
CA ASN A 431 1.96 5.68 23.58
C ASN A 431 2.00 6.50 22.28
N VAL A 432 0.89 6.53 21.54
CA VAL A 432 0.76 7.09 20.18
C VAL A 432 1.22 8.54 20.12
N THR A 433 1.33 9.19 21.28
CA THR A 433 1.93 10.50 21.46
C THR A 433 3.40 10.59 21.08
N ASP A 434 4.17 9.49 21.03
CA ASP A 434 5.63 9.55 21.01
C ASP A 434 6.26 9.53 19.60
N ASN A 435 5.51 9.17 18.55
CA ASN A 435 6.03 9.03 17.17
C ASN A 435 5.05 9.50 16.08
N VAL A 436 4.41 10.66 16.28
CA VAL A 436 3.43 11.23 15.34
C VAL A 436 4.04 11.48 13.94
N ALA A 437 5.36 11.66 13.85
CA ALA A 437 6.08 11.85 12.58
C ALA A 437 5.86 10.75 11.55
N LEU A 438 5.75 9.51 12.03
CA LEU A 438 5.57 8.35 11.19
C LEU A 438 4.24 8.42 10.45
N MET A 439 3.18 8.92 11.09
CA MET A 439 1.86 9.08 10.48
C MET A 439 1.87 10.10 9.34
N TYR A 440 2.73 11.12 9.43
CA TYR A 440 2.86 12.16 8.42
C TYR A 440 3.80 11.79 7.26
N ALA A 441 4.51 10.66 7.31
CA ALA A 441 5.49 10.29 6.29
C ALA A 441 4.89 10.33 4.86
N GLY A 442 3.65 9.88 4.69
CA GLY A 442 2.98 9.89 3.40
C GLY A 442 2.64 11.29 2.89
N VAL A 443 2.19 12.18 3.76
CA VAL A 443 1.84 13.57 3.41
C VAL A 443 3.12 14.41 3.19
N MET A 444 4.16 14.19 4.00
CA MET A 444 5.45 14.86 3.86
C MET A 444 6.13 14.52 2.54
N SER A 445 6.20 13.23 2.20
CA SER A 445 6.86 12.77 0.97
C SER A 445 6.07 13.10 -0.29
N LEU A 446 4.77 12.77 -0.36
CA LEU A 446 3.97 12.97 -1.58
C LEU A 446 3.38 14.38 -1.65
N GLY A 447 2.77 14.85 -0.57
CA GLY A 447 2.17 16.18 -0.55
C GLY A 447 3.22 17.27 -0.76
N ILE A 448 4.22 17.32 0.12
CA ILE A 448 5.21 18.41 0.15
C ILE A 448 6.39 18.09 -0.76
N GLY A 449 7.10 16.99 -0.49
CA GLY A 449 8.32 16.59 -1.20
C GLY A 449 8.13 16.54 -2.72
N ASP A 450 7.22 15.70 -3.22
CA ASP A 450 6.96 15.55 -4.66
C ASP A 450 6.44 16.85 -5.32
N THR A 451 5.63 17.64 -4.61
CA THR A 451 5.16 18.94 -5.13
C THR A 451 6.31 19.92 -5.31
N PHE A 452 7.13 20.14 -4.28
CA PHE A 452 8.26 21.07 -4.36
C PHE A 452 9.40 20.54 -5.23
N ALA A 453 9.61 19.22 -5.31
CA ALA A 453 10.56 18.61 -6.25
C ALA A 453 10.25 19.02 -7.69
N SER A 454 8.97 18.92 -8.07
CA SER A 454 8.50 19.25 -9.41
C SER A 454 8.47 20.75 -9.66
N LEU A 455 7.97 21.55 -8.71
CA LEU A 455 7.88 23.01 -8.86
C LEU A 455 9.25 23.68 -8.96
N VAL A 456 10.18 23.35 -8.06
CA VAL A 456 11.55 23.88 -8.10
C VAL A 456 12.29 23.32 -9.31
N GLY A 457 12.08 22.04 -9.63
CA GLY A 457 12.71 21.41 -10.78
C GLY A 457 12.29 22.02 -12.12
N ILE A 458 11.04 22.49 -12.26
CA ILE A 458 10.55 23.16 -13.47
C ILE A 458 11.01 24.62 -13.52
N THR A 459 11.01 25.34 -12.38
CA THR A 459 11.27 26.79 -12.36
C THR A 459 12.75 27.14 -12.37
N ILE A 460 13.57 26.44 -11.59
CA ILE A 460 14.99 26.78 -11.36
C ILE A 460 15.92 25.62 -11.76
N GLY A 461 15.37 24.43 -12.04
CA GLY A 461 16.14 23.24 -12.37
C GLY A 461 17.01 23.39 -13.62
N LYS A 462 18.32 23.26 -13.44
CA LYS A 462 19.32 23.36 -14.51
C LYS A 462 20.15 22.09 -14.62
N ARG A 463 20.53 21.50 -13.49
CA ARG A 463 21.40 20.33 -13.44
C ARG A 463 20.57 19.08 -13.28
N ARG A 464 20.62 18.18 -14.27
CA ARG A 464 19.84 16.93 -14.27
C ARG A 464 20.61 15.80 -13.63
N TRP A 465 19.88 14.89 -12.99
CA TRP A 465 20.45 13.62 -12.54
C TRP A 465 20.82 12.76 -13.77
N PRO A 466 21.91 11.98 -13.70
CA PRO A 466 22.31 11.13 -14.81
C PRO A 466 21.22 10.11 -15.16
N GLY A 467 20.81 10.09 -16.42
CA GLY A 467 19.87 9.08 -16.93
C GLY A 467 18.38 9.38 -16.72
N ASN A 468 18.00 10.55 -16.19
CA ASN A 468 16.60 10.95 -16.15
C ASN A 468 16.38 12.47 -16.31
N ASN A 469 15.11 12.89 -16.26
CA ASN A 469 14.68 14.29 -16.40
C ASN A 469 14.55 15.04 -15.07
N ARG A 470 14.87 14.41 -13.93
CA ARG A 470 14.81 15.04 -12.61
C ARG A 470 16.04 15.92 -12.40
N THR A 471 15.91 16.98 -11.61
CA THR A 471 16.99 17.96 -11.39
C THR A 471 17.50 17.95 -9.96
N LEU A 472 18.79 18.28 -9.78
CA LEU A 472 19.43 18.45 -8.47
C LEU A 472 18.72 19.53 -7.66
N GLU A 473 18.34 20.64 -8.32
CA GLU A 473 17.61 21.73 -7.68
C GLU A 473 16.21 21.28 -7.22
N GLY A 474 15.53 20.45 -8.00
CA GLY A 474 14.26 19.83 -7.59
C GLY A 474 14.43 18.97 -6.34
N THR A 475 15.42 18.08 -6.32
CA THR A 475 15.74 17.26 -5.14
C THR A 475 16.04 18.12 -3.91
N ALA A 476 16.81 19.19 -4.05
CA ALA A 476 17.06 20.13 -2.96
C ALA A 476 15.78 20.84 -2.50
N GLY A 477 14.91 21.25 -3.42
CA GLY A 477 13.60 21.83 -3.11
C GLY A 477 12.70 20.89 -2.30
N SER A 478 12.70 19.60 -2.62
CA SER A 478 12.02 18.56 -1.85
C SER A 478 12.53 18.51 -0.40
N VAL A 479 13.85 18.38 -0.21
CA VAL A 479 14.45 18.30 1.13
C VAL A 479 14.17 19.57 1.94
N LEU A 480 14.40 20.76 1.37
CA LEU A 480 14.24 22.03 2.06
C LEU A 480 12.77 22.30 2.44
N SER A 481 11.82 21.96 1.58
CA SER A 481 10.39 22.14 1.87
C SER A 481 9.90 21.21 2.98
N MET A 482 10.32 19.94 2.98
CA MET A 482 10.01 19.01 4.08
C MET A 482 10.66 19.46 5.40
N LEU A 483 11.91 19.94 5.38
CA LEU A 483 12.56 20.50 6.57
C LEU A 483 11.85 21.74 7.09
N LEU A 484 11.44 22.64 6.20
CA LEU A 484 10.70 23.85 6.58
C LEU A 484 9.36 23.50 7.22
N LEU A 485 8.59 22.58 6.63
CA LEU A 485 7.32 22.18 7.23
C LEU A 485 7.52 21.49 8.58
N TYR A 486 8.52 20.61 8.70
CA TYR A 486 8.86 20.00 9.98
C TYR A 486 9.23 21.06 11.04
N TYR A 487 10.02 22.07 10.67
CA TYR A 487 10.35 23.20 11.52
C TYR A 487 9.10 24.00 11.96
N LEU A 488 8.21 24.33 11.02
CA LEU A 488 6.97 25.06 11.33
C LEU A 488 6.05 24.26 12.25
N LEU A 489 5.94 22.95 12.00
CA LEU A 489 5.18 22.03 12.84
C LEU A 489 5.71 21.98 14.26
N TRP A 490 7.03 21.91 14.42
CA TRP A 490 7.68 21.96 15.71
C TRP A 490 7.34 23.24 16.49
N HIS A 491 7.29 24.39 15.80
CA HIS A 491 6.97 25.68 16.42
C HIS A 491 5.49 25.90 16.75
N ILE A 492 4.57 25.50 15.86
CA ILE A 492 3.12 25.66 16.06
C ILE A 492 2.60 24.66 17.10
N GLY A 493 3.24 23.51 17.14
CA GLY A 493 2.71 22.31 17.76
C GLY A 493 3.01 22.08 19.23
N GLY A 494 4.01 22.77 19.79
CA GLY A 494 4.46 22.55 21.17
C GLY A 494 4.72 21.06 21.48
N GLU A 495 4.52 20.63 22.73
CA GLU A 495 4.84 19.27 23.18
C GLU A 495 4.20 18.12 22.38
N LYS A 496 3.02 18.35 21.78
CA LYS A 496 2.34 17.39 20.91
C LYS A 496 3.10 17.10 19.61
N PHE A 497 3.91 18.05 19.14
CA PHE A 497 4.85 17.87 18.03
C PHE A 497 6.32 17.85 18.49
N ILE A 498 6.66 18.15 19.75
CA ILE A 498 8.00 17.86 20.30
C ILE A 498 8.24 16.36 20.34
N LYS A 499 7.17 15.58 20.52
CA LYS A 499 7.17 14.13 20.37
C LYS A 499 6.99 13.66 18.92
N PHE A 500 7.26 14.49 17.91
CA PHE A 500 7.41 14.05 16.51
C PHE A 500 8.74 13.27 16.30
N GLY A 501 9.17 12.54 17.34
CA GLY A 501 9.90 11.27 17.26
C GLY A 501 11.24 11.30 16.54
N GLY A 502 12.03 12.38 16.66
CA GLY A 502 13.36 12.35 16.08
C GLY A 502 14.20 13.58 16.38
N ASN A 503 15.41 13.35 16.89
CA ASN A 503 16.46 14.37 16.80
C ASN A 503 16.61 14.79 15.32
N TRP A 504 16.95 16.05 15.04
CA TRP A 504 17.25 16.52 13.67
C TRP A 504 18.23 15.58 12.92
N GLN A 505 19.07 14.87 13.66
CA GLN A 505 19.97 13.80 13.21
C GLN A 505 19.29 12.54 12.60
N THR A 506 17.96 12.46 12.63
CA THR A 506 17.13 11.35 12.13
C THR A 506 16.33 11.80 10.90
N ILE A 507 15.63 12.93 11.07
CA ILE A 507 14.77 13.54 10.06
C ILE A 507 15.56 14.05 8.85
N ILE A 508 16.73 14.67 9.06
CA ILE A 508 17.54 15.21 7.96
C ILE A 508 17.99 14.08 7.01
N PRO A 509 18.65 12.99 7.48
CA PRO A 509 18.98 11.86 6.63
C PRO A 509 17.75 11.23 5.97
N ALA A 510 16.64 11.07 6.69
CA ALA A 510 15.42 10.47 6.16
C ALA A 510 14.85 11.28 4.98
N PHE A 511 14.79 12.60 5.07
CA PHE A 511 14.32 13.48 3.99
C PHE A 511 15.27 13.50 2.80
N ILE A 512 16.58 13.46 3.05
CA ILE A 512 17.60 13.35 1.98
C ILE A 512 17.43 12.02 1.24
N MET A 513 17.38 10.89 1.96
CA MET A 513 17.25 9.57 1.35
C MET A 513 15.93 9.41 0.58
N THR A 514 14.83 9.93 1.12
CA THR A 514 13.53 9.93 0.42
C THR A 514 13.59 10.76 -0.86
N SER A 515 14.18 11.95 -0.80
CA SER A 515 14.30 12.83 -1.97
C SER A 515 15.27 12.28 -3.04
N LEU A 516 16.34 11.59 -2.61
CA LEU A 516 17.22 10.86 -3.52
C LEU A 516 16.51 9.66 -4.17
N THR A 517 15.66 8.97 -3.42
CA THR A 517 14.85 7.87 -3.95
C THR A 517 13.90 8.39 -5.03
N GLU A 518 13.20 9.52 -4.80
CA GLU A 518 12.37 10.17 -5.83
C GLU A 518 13.19 10.60 -7.05
N ALA A 519 14.40 11.09 -6.82
CA ALA A 519 15.27 11.58 -7.88
C ALA A 519 15.83 10.47 -8.77
N LEU A 520 15.91 9.23 -8.28
CA LEU A 520 16.65 8.14 -8.93
C LEU A 520 15.78 6.94 -9.30
N THR A 521 14.61 6.79 -8.67
CA THR A 521 13.64 5.77 -9.05
C THR A 521 12.86 6.22 -10.29
N THR A 522 12.58 5.25 -11.16
CA THR A 522 11.78 5.49 -12.38
C THR A 522 10.35 4.98 -12.27
N GLN A 523 10.02 4.32 -11.15
CA GLN A 523 8.72 3.71 -10.88
C GLN A 523 7.80 4.63 -10.06
N ILE A 524 6.62 4.12 -9.69
CA ILE A 524 5.56 4.87 -9.03
C ILE A 524 5.99 5.33 -7.62
N ASP A 525 6.50 6.55 -7.61
CA ASP A 525 6.72 7.47 -6.50
C ASP A 525 5.65 7.36 -5.40
N ASN A 526 4.37 7.36 -5.77
CA ASN A 526 3.26 7.39 -4.82
C ASN A 526 3.19 6.21 -3.83
N LEU A 527 3.67 5.02 -4.18
CA LEU A 527 3.66 3.87 -3.25
C LEU A 527 4.96 3.76 -2.45
N ILE A 528 6.08 4.15 -3.05
CA ILE A 528 7.43 3.86 -2.55
C ILE A 528 7.90 4.93 -1.56
N LEU A 529 7.77 6.20 -1.91
CA LEU A 529 8.35 7.29 -1.11
C LEU A 529 7.82 7.36 0.33
N PRO A 530 6.51 7.17 0.58
CA PRO A 530 5.98 7.14 1.95
C PRO A 530 6.61 6.06 2.80
N LEU A 531 6.83 4.88 2.23
CA LEU A 531 7.39 3.73 2.92
C LEU A 531 8.89 3.93 3.21
N VAL A 532 9.63 4.48 2.25
CA VAL A 532 11.04 4.82 2.45
C VAL A 532 11.19 5.85 3.58
N LEU A 533 10.38 6.90 3.55
CA LEU A 533 10.40 7.91 4.61
C LEU A 533 10.00 7.30 5.96
N TYR A 534 8.93 6.49 5.98
CA TYR A 534 8.49 5.78 7.18
C TYR A 534 9.63 4.99 7.82
N ILE A 535 10.27 4.11 7.04
CA ILE A 535 11.35 3.25 7.53
C ILE A 535 12.52 4.09 8.08
N HIS A 536 12.96 5.14 7.37
CA HIS A 536 14.07 5.97 7.84
C HIS A 536 13.75 6.80 9.09
N CYS A 537 12.49 7.18 9.30
CA CYS A 537 12.08 7.84 10.53
C CYS A 537 12.03 6.86 11.71
N THR A 538 11.73 5.58 11.49
CA THR A 538 11.69 4.58 12.58
C THR A 538 13.07 4.21 13.14
N SER A 539 14.15 4.29 12.34
CA SER A 539 15.44 3.67 12.67
C SER A 539 16.21 4.26 13.84
N LYS A 540 15.82 5.44 14.33
CA LYS A 540 16.39 6.10 15.52
C LYS A 540 15.37 6.41 16.63
N CYS A 541 14.14 5.91 16.48
CA CYS A 541 13.16 5.87 17.57
C CYS A 541 13.41 4.69 18.52
N LEU A 542 14.46 3.90 18.26
CA LEU A 542 14.84 2.76 19.08
C LEU A 542 15.49 3.27 20.37
N PRO A 543 14.97 2.85 21.54
CA PRO A 543 15.42 3.33 22.84
C PRO A 543 16.87 3.01 23.17
#